data_AF-H6VEI4-F1
#
_entry.id   AF-H6VEI4-F1
#
_cell.length_a   1.000
_cell.length_b   1.000
_cell.length_c   1.000
_cell.angle_alpha   90.00
_cell.angle_beta   90.00
_cell.angle_gamma   90.00
#
_symmetry.space_group_name_H-M   'P 1'
#
loop_
_entity.id
_entity.type
_entity.pdbx_description
1 polymer ?
#
loop_
_entity_poly.entity_id
_entity_poly.type
_entity_poly.pdbx_seq_one_letter_code
_entity_poly.pdbx_strand_id
1 'polypeptide(L)'
;ILAFSSITHLGWMAIIISYSPKLTLLNFFLYTMITTAVFLTLNSTKTTKLATLMTTWTKAPALNAMLLLTMLSLAGLPPLTGFLPKWLI
;
A
#
# COMPACT_ATOMS: atom_id res chain seq x y z
N ILE A 1 -4.71 7.95 -7.30
CA ILE A 1 -4.83 7.41 -5.93
C ILE A 1 -3.45 7.05 -5.38
N LEU A 2 -2.70 6.16 -6.03
CA LEU A 2 -1.38 5.73 -5.52
C LEU A 2 -0.33 6.86 -5.38
N ALA A 3 -0.37 7.87 -6.25
CA ALA A 3 0.46 9.06 -6.11
C ALA A 3 0.12 9.89 -4.86
N PHE A 4 -1.16 9.96 -4.46
CA PHE A 4 -1.52 10.64 -3.21
C PHE A 4 -1.12 9.81 -1.99
N SER A 5 -1.19 8.47 -2.05
CA SER A 5 -0.64 7.64 -0.98
C SER A 5 0.87 7.74 -0.86
N SER A 6 1.62 7.96 -1.96
CA SER A 6 3.07 8.17 -1.86
C SER A 6 3.42 9.44 -1.11
N ILE A 7 2.66 10.52 -1.34
CA ILE A 7 2.87 11.80 -0.65
C ILE A 7 2.64 11.64 0.86
N THR A 8 1.58 10.94 1.28
CA THR A 8 1.30 10.76 2.72
C THR A 8 2.32 9.87 3.41
N HIS A 9 2.75 8.77 2.78
CA HIS A 9 3.79 7.90 3.33
C HIS A 9 5.15 8.60 3.43
N LEU A 10 5.53 9.42 2.45
CA LEU A 10 6.72 10.27 2.53
C LEU A 10 6.61 11.32 3.63
N GLY A 11 5.43 11.87 3.88
CA GLY A 11 5.17 12.78 5.00
C GLY A 11 5.51 12.14 6.35
N TRP A 12 5.07 10.90 6.59
CA TRP A 12 5.43 10.14 7.80
C TRP A 12 6.93 9.88 7.91
N MET A 13 7.59 9.55 6.79
CA MET A 13 9.04 9.35 6.76
C MET A 13 9.82 10.63 7.10
N ALA A 14 9.35 11.79 6.64
CA ALA A 14 9.99 13.07 6.89
C ALA A 14 9.97 13.45 8.39
N ILE A 15 8.93 13.06 9.13
CA ILE A 15 8.81 13.38 10.57
C ILE A 15 9.79 12.55 11.39
N ILE A 16 9.89 11.24 11.13
CA ILE A 16 10.68 10.32 11.97
C ILE A 16 12.17 10.30 11.63
N ILE A 17 12.60 10.84 10.48
CA ILE A 17 14.00 10.79 10.05
C ILE A 17 14.98 11.43 11.04
N SER A 18 14.56 12.50 11.70
CA SER A 18 15.36 13.23 12.69
C SER A 18 15.48 12.48 14.02
N TYR A 19 14.52 11.62 14.34
CA TYR A 19 14.48 10.89 15.60
C TYR A 19 15.13 9.51 15.48
N SER A 20 14.76 8.74 14.46
CA SER A 20 15.30 7.40 14.24
C SER A 20 15.34 7.03 12.75
N PRO A 21 16.51 7.08 12.11
CA PRO A 21 16.64 6.73 10.69
C PRO A 21 16.42 5.23 10.42
N LYS A 22 16.42 4.38 11.46
CA LYS A 22 16.08 2.96 11.31
C LYS A 22 14.59 2.76 11.05
N LEU A 23 13.71 3.56 11.66
CA LEU A 23 12.26 3.47 11.45
C LEU A 23 11.85 4.02 10.08
N THR A 24 12.54 5.04 9.56
CA THR A 24 12.30 5.52 8.19
C THR A 24 12.58 4.44 7.16
N LEU A 25 13.72 3.74 7.29
CA LEU A 25 14.10 2.63 6.42
C LEU A 25 13.05 1.52 6.45
N LEU A 26 12.58 1.13 7.65
CA LEU A 26 11.52 0.13 7.79
C LEU A 26 10.25 0.56 7.05
N ASN A 27 9.79 1.80 7.24
CA ASN A 27 8.61 2.31 6.56
C ASN A 27 8.80 2.34 5.03
N PHE A 28 9.99 2.71 4.55
CA PHE A 28 10.32 2.72 3.13
C PHE A 28 10.26 1.32 2.50
N PHE A 29 10.84 0.31 3.14
CA PHE A 29 10.78 -1.08 2.66
C PHE A 29 9.35 -1.62 2.63
N LEU A 30 8.56 -1.38 3.67
CA LEU A 30 7.17 -1.80 3.70
C LEU A 30 6.34 -1.11 2.62
N TYR A 31 6.49 0.21 2.48
CA TYR A 31 5.77 1.00 1.48
C TYR A 31 6.10 0.55 0.05
N THR A 32 7.39 0.35 -0.27
CA THR A 32 7.82 -0.12 -1.60
C THR A 32 7.31 -1.54 -1.89
N MET A 33 7.35 -2.45 -0.92
CA MET A 33 6.82 -3.80 -1.09
C MET A 33 5.30 -3.82 -1.34
N ILE A 34 4.53 -3.02 -0.60
CA ILE A 34 3.07 -3.00 -0.77
C ILE A 34 2.69 -2.33 -2.10
N THR A 35 3.34 -1.22 -2.45
CA THR A 35 3.05 -0.53 -3.72
C THR A 35 3.42 -1.36 -4.93
N THR A 36 4.53 -2.09 -4.91
CA THR A 36 4.88 -3.03 -6.00
C THR A 36 3.83 -4.12 -6.16
N ALA A 37 3.33 -4.71 -5.06
CA ALA A 37 2.24 -5.69 -5.12
C ALA A 37 0.96 -5.10 -5.73
N VAL A 38 0.61 -3.85 -5.39
CA VAL A 38 -0.54 -3.16 -5.99
C VAL A 38 -0.32 -2.87 -7.48
N PHE A 39 0.87 -2.40 -7.88
CA PHE A 39 1.15 -2.17 -9.31
C PHE A 39 1.12 -3.47 -10.12
N LEU A 40 1.64 -4.58 -9.57
CA LEU A 40 1.61 -5.89 -10.21
C LEU A 40 0.18 -6.40 -10.40
N THR A 41 -0.66 -6.29 -9.38
CA THR A 41 -2.08 -6.70 -9.47
C THR A 41 -2.84 -5.88 -10.50
N LEU A 42 -2.73 -4.55 -10.47
CA LEU A 42 -3.36 -3.67 -11.46
C LEU A 42 -2.87 -3.90 -12.89
N ASN A 43 -1.59 -4.23 -13.06
CA ASN A 43 -1.02 -4.56 -14.36
C ASN A 43 -1.56 -5.91 -14.88
N SER A 44 -1.66 -6.92 -14.02
CA SER A 44 -2.19 -8.24 -14.38
C SER A 44 -3.65 -8.19 -14.84
N THR A 45 -4.46 -7.31 -14.25
CA THR A 45 -5.87 -7.10 -14.62
C THR A 45 -6.06 -6.03 -15.67
N LYS A 46 -4.99 -5.32 -16.09
CA LYS A 46 -5.03 -4.16 -17.00
C LYS A 46 -6.04 -3.10 -16.56
N THR A 47 -6.17 -2.86 -15.26
CA THR A 47 -7.15 -1.94 -14.69
C THR A 47 -6.55 -0.58 -14.39
N THR A 48 -6.97 0.44 -15.13
CA THR A 48 -6.56 1.85 -14.90
C THR A 48 -7.69 2.73 -14.36
N LYS A 49 -8.95 2.29 -14.46
CA LYS A 49 -10.15 3.03 -14.04
C LYS A 49 -10.92 2.24 -12.98
N LEU A 50 -11.67 2.94 -12.14
CA LEU A 50 -12.50 2.30 -11.11
C LEU A 50 -13.56 1.37 -11.71
N ALA A 51 -14.19 1.78 -12.82
CA ALA A 51 -15.20 0.97 -13.50
C ALA A 51 -14.64 -0.38 -14.00
N THR A 52 -13.39 -0.43 -14.46
CA THR A 52 -12.77 -1.67 -14.92
C THR A 52 -12.37 -2.57 -13.75
N LEU A 53 -12.00 -1.99 -12.60
CA LEU A 53 -11.76 -2.72 -11.36
C LEU A 53 -13.02 -3.42 -10.83
N MET A 54 -14.21 -2.81 -10.96
CA MET A 54 -15.45 -3.47 -10.54
C MET A 54 -15.73 -4.78 -11.31
N THR A 55 -15.25 -4.86 -12.56
CA THR A 55 -15.43 -6.05 -13.41
C THR A 55 -14.40 -7.15 -13.19
N THR A 56 -13.32 -6.91 -12.44
CA THR A 56 -12.29 -7.94 -12.18
C THR A 56 -12.73 -8.97 -11.16
N TRP A 57 -13.71 -8.64 -10.30
CA TRP A 57 -14.24 -9.55 -9.29
C TRP A 57 -14.75 -10.86 -9.89
N THR A 58 -15.45 -10.78 -11.02
CA THR A 58 -16.03 -11.95 -11.69
C THR A 58 -14.99 -12.78 -12.46
N LYS A 59 -13.85 -12.18 -12.84
CA LYS A 59 -12.79 -12.84 -13.61
C LYS A 59 -11.73 -13.48 -12.73
N ALA A 60 -11.38 -12.85 -11.62
CA ALA A 60 -10.30 -13.28 -10.74
C ALA A 60 -10.58 -12.90 -9.28
N PRO A 61 -11.49 -13.63 -8.59
CA PRO A 61 -11.92 -13.28 -7.22
C PRO A 61 -10.77 -13.33 -6.21
N ALA A 62 -9.86 -14.30 -6.34
CA ALA A 62 -8.70 -14.43 -5.46
C ALA A 62 -7.74 -13.22 -5.56
N LEU A 63 -7.48 -12.74 -6.78
CA LEU A 63 -6.62 -11.58 -6.99
C LEU A 63 -7.26 -10.29 -6.48
N ASN A 64 -8.59 -10.17 -6.59
CA ASN A 64 -9.33 -9.05 -6.01
C ASN A 64 -9.32 -9.07 -4.47
N ALA A 65 -9.39 -10.24 -3.85
CA ALA A 65 -9.23 -10.39 -2.40
C ALA A 65 -7.82 -9.97 -1.93
N MET A 66 -6.78 -10.33 -2.69
CA MET A 66 -5.42 -9.90 -2.41
C MET A 66 -5.24 -8.39 -2.57
N LEU A 67 -5.82 -7.81 -3.62
CA LEU A 67 -5.84 -6.36 -3.83
C LEU A 67 -6.54 -5.64 -2.65
N LEU A 68 -7.67 -6.16 -2.15
CA LEU A 68 -8.32 -5.63 -0.96
C LEU A 68 -7.38 -5.61 0.25
N LEU A 69 -6.76 -6.75 0.59
CA LEU A 69 -5.83 -6.85 1.72
C LEU A 69 -4.65 -5.87 1.60
N THR A 70 -4.07 -5.73 0.41
CA THR A 70 -2.96 -4.78 0.18
C THR A 70 -3.40 -3.31 0.34
N MET A 71 -4.62 -2.97 -0.06
CA MET A 71 -5.17 -1.62 0.13
C MET A 71 -5.43 -1.30 1.60
N LEU A 72 -5.95 -2.26 2.38
CA LEU A 72 -6.12 -2.09 3.84
C LEU A 72 -4.76 -1.95 4.54
N SER A 73 -3.73 -2.64 4.05
CA SER A 73 -2.36 -2.50 4.58
C SER A 73 -1.81 -1.09 4.31
N LEU A 74 -2.01 -0.53 3.11
CA LEU A 74 -1.64 0.86 2.78
C LEU A 74 -2.34 1.90 3.68
N ALA A 75 -3.60 1.64 4.03
CA ALA A 75 -4.36 2.47 4.98
C ALA A 75 -3.79 2.36 6.41
N GLY A 76 -3.11 1.27 6.76
CA GLY A 76 -2.51 1.05 8.07
C GLY A 76 -3.54 0.62 9.11
N LEU A 77 -4.43 -0.30 8.77
CA LEU A 77 -5.36 -0.91 9.72
C LEU A 77 -4.68 -2.02 10.53
N PRO A 78 -4.86 -2.10 11.87
CA PRO A 78 -4.59 -3.32 12.61
C PRO A 78 -5.48 -4.43 12.04
N PRO A 79 -5.02 -5.67 11.79
CA PRO A 79 -3.78 -6.37 12.19
C PRO A 79 -2.69 -6.47 11.09
N LEU A 80 -2.66 -5.56 10.11
CA LEU A 80 -1.79 -5.66 8.93
C LEU A 80 -0.42 -5.02 9.12
N THR A 81 0.56 -5.45 8.32
CA THR A 81 1.96 -5.00 8.41
C THR A 81 2.16 -3.51 8.16
N GLY A 82 1.29 -2.86 7.37
CA GLY A 82 1.34 -1.42 7.14
C GLY A 82 0.92 -0.56 8.35
N PHE A 83 0.38 -1.16 9.41
CA PHE A 83 0.13 -0.47 10.68
C PHE A 83 1.41 -0.30 11.51
N LEU A 84 2.33 -1.26 11.44
CA LEU A 84 3.56 -1.29 12.25
C LEU A 84 4.38 0.00 12.20
N PRO A 85 4.75 0.56 11.02
CA PRO A 85 5.55 1.77 11.00
C PRO A 85 4.80 2.98 11.54
N LYS A 86 3.48 3.09 11.33
CA LYS A 86 2.68 4.20 11.85
C LYS A 86 2.50 4.14 13.37
N TRP A 87 2.51 2.94 13.94
CA TRP A 87 2.40 2.74 15.38
C TRP A 87 3.73 3.02 16.11
N LEU A 88 4.86 2.77 15.43
CA LEU A 88 6.20 2.98 15.99
C LEU A 88 6.74 4.41 15.79
N ILE A 89 6.17 5.19 14.87
CA ILE A 89 6.47 6.62 14.66
C ILE A 89 5.66 7.47 15.63
#